data_AF-A0A9J6GHV8-F1
#
_entry.id   AF-A0A9J6GHV8-F1
#
_cell.length_a   1.000
_cell.length_b   1.000
_cell.length_c   1.000
_cell.angle_alpha   90.00
_cell.angle_beta   90.00
_cell.angle_gamma   90.00
#
_symmetry.space_group_name_H-M   'P 1'
#
loop_
_entity.id
_entity.type
_entity.pdbx_description
1 polymer ?
#
loop_
_entity_poly.entity_id
_entity_poly.type
_entity_poly.pdbx_seq_one_letter_code
_entity_poly.pdbx_strand_id
1 'polypeptide(L)'
;MEGSYLPCRRYRTATPTVEEEWRMLPFYFSKDEKLSLEVKPPALFWADLHQMRTFGEKQEFLNIVTLAQLILSLPHSNAATERIFAHG
;
A
#
# COMPACT_ATOMS: atom_id res chain seq x y z
N MET A 1 -43.34 -12.73 20.56
CA MET A 1 -42.80 -11.37 20.39
C MET A 1 -41.44 -11.51 19.77
N GLU A 2 -41.39 -11.10 18.50
CA GLU A 2 -40.25 -11.14 17.61
C GLU A 2 -39.11 -10.23 18.08
N GLY A 3 -37.89 -10.61 17.69
CA GLY A 3 -36.67 -9.83 17.87
C GLY A 3 -35.51 -10.55 17.21
N SER A 4 -35.71 -10.98 15.97
CA SER A 4 -34.73 -11.67 15.13
C SER A 4 -33.51 -10.79 14.87
N TYR A 5 -32.34 -11.39 15.12
CA TYR A 5 -31.01 -10.98 14.69
C TYR A 5 -30.98 -10.31 13.32
N LEU A 6 -30.34 -9.14 13.24
CA LEU A 6 -29.61 -8.71 12.04
C LEU A 6 -28.36 -7.91 12.46
N PRO A 7 -27.15 -8.50 12.44
CA PRO A 7 -25.95 -7.68 12.35
C PRO A 7 -26.01 -6.95 11.00
N CYS A 8 -25.81 -5.64 11.00
CA CYS A 8 -25.61 -4.86 9.78
C CYS A 8 -24.33 -5.34 9.07
N ARG A 9 -24.41 -6.48 8.37
CA ARG A 9 -23.47 -6.86 7.31
C ARG A 9 -23.70 -5.88 6.18
N ARG A 10 -23.01 -4.74 6.22
CA ARG A 10 -22.74 -3.98 5.00
C ARG A 10 -21.99 -4.93 4.08
N TYR A 11 -22.68 -5.44 3.07
CA TYR A 11 -22.05 -6.05 1.90
C TYR A 11 -21.14 -4.97 1.28
N ARG A 12 -19.85 -5.00 1.59
CA ARG A 12 -18.85 -4.18 0.90
C ARG A 12 -18.49 -4.92 -0.38
N THR A 13 -19.21 -4.62 -1.45
CA THR A 13 -18.89 -5.06 -2.82
C THR A 13 -17.94 -4.11 -3.55
N ALA A 14 -17.46 -3.05 -2.88
CA ALA A 14 -16.50 -2.13 -3.44
C ALA A 14 -15.08 -2.65 -3.25
N THR A 15 -14.28 -2.62 -4.32
CA THR A 15 -12.83 -2.75 -4.24
C THR A 15 -12.28 -1.74 -3.22
N PRO A 16 -11.37 -2.14 -2.33
CA PRO A 16 -10.82 -1.24 -1.32
C PRO A 16 -10.13 -0.06 -2.02
N THR A 17 -10.32 1.15 -1.47
CA THR A 17 -9.64 2.35 -1.97
C THR A 17 -8.18 2.38 -1.49
N VAL A 18 -7.35 3.22 -2.12
CA VAL A 18 -5.96 3.45 -1.69
C VAL A 18 -5.87 3.83 -0.21
N GLU A 19 -6.78 4.68 0.28
CA GLU A 19 -6.79 5.13 1.67
C GLU A 19 -7.08 3.97 2.65
N GLU A 20 -7.99 3.08 2.26
CA GLU A 20 -8.35 1.92 3.08
C GLU A 20 -7.22 0.91 3.13
N GLU A 21 -6.60 0.63 1.98
CA GLU A 21 -5.41 -0.20 1.88
C GLU A 21 -4.26 0.36 2.72
N TRP A 22 -4.01 1.67 2.64
CA TRP A 22 -2.99 2.35 3.44
C TRP A 22 -3.24 2.20 4.95
N ARG A 23 -4.50 2.37 5.39
CA ARG A 23 -4.87 2.22 6.80
C ARG A 23 -4.75 0.78 7.29
N MET A 24 -4.96 -0.21 6.43
CA MET A 24 -4.85 -1.63 6.78
C MET A 24 -3.40 -2.14 6.82
N LEU A 25 -2.52 -1.57 5.99
CA LEU A 25 -1.12 -1.99 5.83
C LEU A 25 -0.36 -2.22 7.16
N PRO A 26 -0.35 -1.29 8.14
CA PRO A 26 0.38 -1.50 9.39
C PRO A 26 -0.26 -2.56 10.30
N PHE A 27 -1.50 -2.95 10.08
CA PHE A 27 -2.15 -4.00 10.88
C PHE A 27 -2.03 -5.39 10.23
N TYR A 28 -1.60 -5.45 8.97
CA TYR A 28 -1.45 -6.69 8.22
C TYR A 28 -0.25 -7.52 8.68
N PHE A 29 0.84 -6.85 9.07
CA PHE A 29 2.08 -7.51 9.48
C PHE A 29 2.16 -7.72 10.99
N SER A 30 2.69 -8.88 11.38
CA SER A 30 3.09 -9.16 12.76
C SER A 30 4.23 -8.25 13.22
N LYS A 31 4.50 -8.21 14.54
CA LYS A 31 5.58 -7.39 15.10
C LYS A 31 6.96 -7.78 14.54
N ASP A 32 7.20 -9.08 14.40
CA ASP A 32 8.48 -9.59 13.88
C ASP A 32 8.65 -9.29 12.40
N GLU A 33 7.57 -9.39 11.60
CA GLU A 33 7.60 -8.99 10.19
C GLU A 33 7.88 -7.51 10.03
N LYS A 34 7.28 -6.64 10.85
CA LYS A 34 7.54 -5.19 10.80
C LYS A 34 9.00 -4.85 10.98
N LEU A 35 9.68 -5.49 11.92
CA LEU A 35 11.13 -5.28 12.13
C LEU A 35 11.93 -5.64 10.87
N SER A 36 11.53 -6.69 10.15
CA SER A 36 12.15 -7.08 8.88
C SER A 36 11.82 -6.12 7.73
N LEU A 37 10.69 -5.42 7.78
CA LEU A 37 10.24 -4.48 6.75
C LEU A 37 10.87 -3.09 6.93
N GLU A 38 11.16 -2.67 8.18
CA GLU A 38 11.81 -1.38 8.49
C GLU A 38 13.22 -1.27 7.92
N VAL A 39 13.93 -2.40 7.79
CA VAL A 39 15.29 -2.45 7.24
C VAL A 39 15.33 -2.62 5.72
N LYS A 40 14.19 -2.84 5.06
CA LYS A 40 14.14 -3.03 3.60
C LYS A 40 14.14 -1.68 2.88
N PRO A 41 14.89 -1.54 1.77
CA PRO A 41 14.74 -0.42 0.86
C PRO A 41 13.29 -0.28 0.38
N PRO A 42 12.73 0.94 0.27
CA PRO A 42 11.35 1.15 -0.16
C PRO A 42 10.99 0.44 -1.47
N ALA A 43 11.88 0.47 -2.46
CA ALA A 43 11.66 -0.20 -3.74
C ALA A 43 11.47 -1.72 -3.59
N LEU A 44 12.26 -2.37 -2.73
CA LEU A 44 12.15 -3.80 -2.47
C LEU A 44 10.91 -4.12 -1.64
N PHE A 45 10.59 -3.28 -0.66
CA PHE A 45 9.36 -3.41 0.14
C PHE A 45 8.10 -3.43 -0.75
N TRP A 46 7.95 -2.43 -1.63
CA TRP A 46 6.78 -2.34 -2.50
C TRP A 46 6.76 -3.44 -3.58
N ALA A 47 7.93 -3.92 -4.02
CA ALA A 47 8.04 -5.05 -4.94
C ALA A 47 7.64 -6.39 -4.29
N ASP A 48 7.99 -6.60 -3.02
CA ASP A 48 7.58 -7.78 -2.26
C ASP A 48 6.07 -7.76 -1.99
N LEU A 49 5.54 -6.59 -1.61
CA LEU A 49 4.12 -6.39 -1.37
C LEU A 49 3.29 -6.63 -2.64
N HIS A 50 3.81 -6.24 -3.82
CA HIS A 50 3.18 -6.53 -5.12
C HIS A 50 3.08 -8.03 -5.42
N GLN A 51 4.03 -8.82 -4.93
CA GLN A 51 4.08 -10.27 -5.17
C GLN A 51 3.26 -11.07 -4.15
N MET A 52 2.83 -10.44 -3.06
CA MET A 52 1.97 -11.09 -2.07
C MET A 52 0.60 -11.42 -2.67
N ARG A 53 0.29 -12.71 -2.72
CA ARG A 53 -1.03 -13.23 -3.09
C ARG A 53 -1.64 -13.92 -1.89
N THR A 54 -2.92 -13.65 -1.62
CA THR A 54 -3.65 -14.38 -0.60
C THR A 54 -4.20 -15.71 -1.13
N PHE A 55 -4.68 -16.53 -0.20
CA PHE A 55 -5.33 -17.81 -0.48
C PHE A 55 -6.60 -17.55 -1.32
N GLY A 56 -6.48 -17.67 -2.64
CA GLY A 56 -7.50 -17.26 -3.60
C GLY A 56 -7.00 -16.40 -4.77
N GLU A 57 -5.68 -16.25 -4.94
CA GLU A 57 -5.01 -15.52 -6.03
C GLU A 57 -5.34 -14.02 -6.10
N LYS A 58 -6.03 -13.49 -5.09
CA LYS A 58 -6.26 -12.05 -4.98
C LYS A 58 -4.98 -11.38 -4.46
N GLN A 59 -4.61 -10.31 -5.15
CA GLN A 59 -3.51 -9.46 -4.75
C GLN A 59 -4.05 -8.45 -3.74
N GLU A 60 -3.57 -8.52 -2.51
CA GLU A 60 -3.89 -7.53 -1.48
C GLU A 60 -3.14 -6.24 -1.77
N PHE A 61 -3.71 -5.10 -1.37
CA PHE A 61 -3.04 -3.80 -1.48
C PHE A 61 -2.68 -3.38 -2.92
N LEU A 62 -3.39 -3.90 -3.93
CA LEU A 62 -3.06 -3.62 -5.33
C LEU A 62 -3.04 -2.12 -5.62
N ASN A 63 -4.01 -1.35 -5.13
CA ASN A 63 -4.12 0.06 -5.48
C ASN A 63 -2.98 0.90 -4.91
N ILE A 64 -2.64 0.71 -3.63
CA ILE A 64 -1.55 1.43 -2.97
C ILE A 64 -0.19 0.99 -3.53
N VAL A 65 -0.02 -0.29 -3.86
CA VAL A 65 1.21 -0.79 -4.47
C VAL A 65 1.41 -0.21 -5.87
N THR A 66 0.36 -0.20 -6.71
CA THR A 66 0.44 0.41 -8.03
C THR A 66 0.79 1.90 -7.94
N LEU A 67 0.20 2.63 -6.99
CA LEU A 67 0.55 4.03 -6.73
C LEU A 67 2.01 4.19 -6.31
N ALA A 68 2.49 3.36 -5.38
CA ALA A 68 3.86 3.41 -4.90
C ALA A 68 4.87 3.12 -6.04
N GLN A 69 4.60 2.12 -6.88
CA GLN A 69 5.42 1.79 -8.04
C GLN A 69 5.44 2.94 -9.05
N LEU A 70 4.29 3.57 -9.32
CA LEU A 70 4.23 4.76 -10.18
C LEU A 70 5.12 5.87 -9.63
N ILE A 71 5.00 6.21 -8.35
CA ILE A 71 5.81 7.24 -7.70
C ILE A 71 7.31 6.91 -7.76
N LEU A 72 7.69 5.66 -7.50
CA LEU A 72 9.08 5.21 -7.54
C LEU A 72 9.65 5.13 -8.97
N SER A 73 8.80 4.96 -9.97
CA SER A 73 9.18 4.96 -11.39
C SER A 73 9.32 6.37 -11.97
N LEU A 74 8.82 7.39 -11.27
CA LEU A 74 9.05 8.77 -11.68
C LEU A 74 10.55 8.98 -11.68
N PRO A 75 11.16 9.39 -12.82
CA PRO A 75 12.54 9.82 -12.79
C PRO A 75 12.59 10.91 -11.75
N HIS A 76 13.34 10.68 -10.66
CA HIS A 76 13.52 11.69 -9.61
C HIS A 76 13.74 12.99 -10.35
N SER A 77 12.76 13.91 -10.27
CA SER A 77 12.78 15.15 -11.03
C SER A 77 13.90 15.96 -10.42
N ASN A 78 15.10 15.67 -10.93
CA ASN A 78 16.22 16.54 -11.05
C ASN A 78 16.38 17.51 -9.86
N ALA A 79 16.69 16.97 -8.68
CA ALA A 79 17.32 17.75 -7.62
C ALA A 79 18.66 18.40 -8.11
N ALA A 80 19.12 18.07 -9.33
CA ALA A 80 20.22 18.72 -10.01
C ALA A 80 19.80 19.89 -10.94
N THR A 81 18.52 20.11 -11.30
CA THR A 81 18.12 21.29 -12.11
C THR A 81 17.93 22.56 -11.28
N GLU A 82 17.79 22.46 -9.97
CA GLU A 82 17.83 23.66 -9.11
C GLU A 82 19.24 24.24 -8.95
N ARG A 83 20.31 23.50 -9.31
CA ARG A 83 21.70 24.02 -9.25
C ARG A 83 22.09 24.93 -10.42
N ILE A 84 21.32 24.91 -11.51
CA ILE A 84 21.63 25.68 -12.72
C ILE A 84 21.18 27.14 -12.58
N PHE A 85 20.27 27.45 -11.65
CA PHE A 85 19.77 28.80 -11.40
C PHE A 85 20.38 29.48 -10.14
N ALA A 86 21.32 28.82 -9.46
CA ALA A 86 22.00 29.39 -8.28
C ALA A 86 23.25 30.23 -8.63
N HIS A 87 23.56 30.41 -9.91
CA HIS A 87 24.65 31.26 -10.41
C HIS A 87 24.11 32.30 -11.41
N GLY A 88 23.13 33.09 -10.97
CA GLY A 88 22.68 34.31 -11.64
C GLY A 88 22.94 35.52 -10.75
#